data_AF-A0A6V8DS09-F1
#
_entry.id   AF-A0A6V8DS09-F1
#
_cell.length_a   1.000
_cell.length_b   1.000
_cell.length_c   1.000
_cell.angle_alpha   90.00
_cell.angle_beta   90.00
_cell.angle_gamma   90.00
#
_symmetry.space_group_name_H-M   'P 1'
#
loop_
_entity.id
_entity.type
_entity.pdbx_description
1 polymer ?
#
loop_
_entity_poly.entity_id
_entity_poly.type
_entity_poly.pdbx_seq_one_letter_code
_entity_poly.pdbx_strand_id
1 'polypeptide(L)'
;MEDEALADRLLAHAKNIAADEIESGWASFEEMKMTNASIDDLSELTAKAELIESGEPLSAAVAHHVALLHMANEAYEEAQMFASRSLRLREKTNDEHGIVYGLALLEALAKKQHQHEIALVHASRRIELLMKLKDEEGQMEAMADMGHSQATLGQFDAAKDLYGQSLDLALALEDLSGQLVARWGLADIAEIEEDYETAMLQLSDCLHAFINAGLPTPIAVRQRIEALTSFNNTTDSRKNS
;
A
#
# COMPACT_ATOMS: atom_id res chain seq x y z
N MET A 1 -22.18 -9.38 15.10
CA MET A 1 -23.38 -9.13 15.94
C MET A 1 -23.03 -8.60 17.32
N GLU A 2 -22.27 -9.29 18.20
CA GLU A 2 -21.90 -8.72 19.52
C GLU A 2 -20.91 -7.55 19.42
N ASP A 3 -19.91 -7.65 18.54
CA ASP A 3 -18.92 -6.58 18.33
C ASP A 3 -19.52 -5.33 17.67
N GLU A 4 -20.47 -5.53 16.76
CA GLU A 4 -21.19 -4.46 16.06
C GLU A 4 -22.10 -3.68 17.02
N ALA A 5 -22.83 -4.39 17.89
CA ALA A 5 -23.62 -3.77 18.96
C ALA A 5 -22.76 -3.12 20.05
N LEU A 6 -21.49 -3.52 20.21
CA LEU A 6 -20.53 -2.84 21.08
C LEU A 6 -20.01 -1.55 20.42
N ALA A 7 -19.63 -1.60 19.14
CA ALA A 7 -19.18 -0.44 18.38
C ALA A 7 -20.25 0.66 18.33
N ASP A 8 -21.51 0.31 18.04
CA ASP A 8 -22.63 1.27 18.03
C ASP A 8 -22.81 1.97 19.37
N ARG A 9 -22.71 1.23 20.48
CA ARG A 9 -22.83 1.79 21.83
C ARG A 9 -21.67 2.71 22.18
N LEU A 10 -20.44 2.37 21.76
CA LEU A 10 -19.26 3.20 21.98
C LEU A 10 -19.34 4.49 21.18
N LEU A 11 -19.78 4.44 19.92
CA LEU A 11 -19.96 5.62 19.07
C LEU A 11 -21.08 6.53 19.60
N ALA A 12 -22.22 5.95 19.99
CA ALA A 12 -23.29 6.72 20.62
C ALA A 12 -22.84 7.38 21.93
N HIS A 13 -22.02 6.68 22.72
CA HIS A 13 -21.43 7.26 23.92
C HIS A 13 -20.46 8.40 23.59
N ALA A 14 -19.54 8.19 22.63
CA ALA A 14 -18.57 9.20 22.19
C ALA A 14 -19.25 10.49 21.71
N LYS A 15 -20.31 10.39 20.91
CA LYS A 15 -21.11 11.55 20.49
C LYS A 15 -21.77 12.29 21.65
N ASN A 16 -22.28 11.55 22.64
CA ASN A 16 -22.95 12.15 23.79
C ASN A 16 -21.98 12.87 24.75
N ILE A 17 -20.71 12.48 24.78
CA ILE A 17 -19.69 13.08 25.66
C ILE A 17 -18.78 14.08 24.97
N ALA A 18 -18.90 14.25 23.65
CA ALA A 18 -18.08 15.16 22.86
C ALA A 18 -18.13 16.58 23.44
N ALA A 19 -16.96 17.13 23.75
CA ALA A 19 -16.80 18.44 24.37
C ALA A 19 -16.86 19.59 23.35
N ASP A 20 -16.55 19.30 22.08
CA ASP A 20 -16.53 20.28 21.00
C ASP A 20 -16.92 19.68 19.63
N GLU A 21 -16.95 20.54 18.61
CA GLU A 21 -17.31 20.17 17.24
C GLU A 21 -16.30 19.21 16.59
N ILE A 22 -15.04 19.21 17.03
CA ILE A 22 -13.99 18.31 16.50
C ILE A 22 -14.20 16.90 17.02
N GLU A 23 -14.39 16.74 18.33
CA GLU A 23 -14.68 15.43 18.95
C GLU A 23 -15.97 14.82 18.38
N SER A 24 -17.02 15.64 18.22
CA SER A 24 -18.25 15.21 17.55
C SER A 24 -18.01 14.84 16.08
N GLY A 25 -17.12 15.56 15.40
CA GLY A 25 -16.72 15.31 14.02
C GLY A 25 -16.02 13.96 13.84
N TRP A 26 -15.08 13.61 14.72
CA TRP A 26 -14.43 12.30 14.73
C TRP A 26 -15.42 11.16 14.98
N ALA A 27 -16.29 11.31 15.98
CA ALA A 27 -17.31 10.29 16.25
C ALA A 27 -18.29 10.11 15.08
N SER A 28 -18.62 11.19 14.37
CA SER A 28 -19.44 11.14 13.16
C SER A 28 -18.72 10.47 12.00
N PHE A 29 -17.43 10.77 11.80
CA PHE A 29 -16.63 10.12 10.77
C PHE A 29 -16.52 8.61 10.97
N GLU A 30 -16.31 8.15 12.20
CA GLU A 30 -16.27 6.72 12.51
C GLU A 30 -17.62 6.02 12.25
N GLU A 31 -18.74 6.65 12.63
CA GLU A 31 -20.07 6.13 12.30
C GLU A 31 -20.30 6.05 10.78
N MET A 32 -19.91 7.10 10.04
CA MET A 32 -20.06 7.15 8.59
C MET A 32 -19.31 6.01 7.88
N LYS A 33 -18.14 5.62 8.37
CA LYS A 33 -17.40 4.45 7.85
C LYS A 33 -18.15 3.14 8.12
N MET A 34 -18.74 2.99 9.30
CA MET A 34 -19.51 1.78 9.67
C MET A 34 -20.79 1.66 8.85
N THR A 35 -21.48 2.77 8.60
CA THR A 35 -22.74 2.78 7.85
C THR A 35 -22.56 2.85 6.33
N ASN A 36 -21.32 2.87 5.82
CA ASN A 36 -21.00 3.14 4.42
C ASN A 36 -21.71 4.40 3.90
N ALA A 37 -21.54 5.52 4.60
CA ALA A 37 -22.10 6.81 4.19
C ALA A 37 -21.67 7.20 2.77
N SER A 38 -22.45 8.07 2.13
CA SER A 38 -22.14 8.48 0.76
C SER A 38 -20.86 9.33 0.72
N ILE A 39 -20.21 9.33 -0.45
CA ILE A 39 -19.06 10.21 -0.71
C ILE A 39 -19.45 11.68 -0.52
N ASP A 40 -20.68 12.06 -0.85
CA ASP A 40 -21.19 13.43 -0.69
C ASP A 40 -21.25 13.83 0.79
N ASP A 41 -21.77 12.95 1.66
CA ASP A 41 -21.85 13.21 3.10
C ASP A 41 -20.45 13.37 3.72
N LEU A 42 -19.51 12.49 3.34
CA LEU A 42 -18.11 12.57 3.79
C LEU A 42 -17.39 13.82 3.24
N SER A 43 -17.72 14.24 2.01
CA SER A 43 -17.19 15.47 1.42
C SER A 43 -17.72 16.71 2.15
N GLU A 44 -18.99 16.71 2.55
CA GLU A 44 -19.57 17.76 3.38
C GLU A 44 -18.88 17.84 4.75
N LEU A 45 -18.64 16.70 5.40
CA LEU A 45 -17.90 16.65 6.66
C LEU A 45 -16.47 17.19 6.50
N THR A 46 -15.80 16.84 5.39
CA THR A 46 -14.47 17.38 5.06
C THR A 46 -14.49 18.90 5.01
N ALA A 47 -15.44 19.49 4.28
CA ALA A 47 -15.57 20.94 4.13
C ALA A 47 -15.91 21.64 5.46
N LYS A 48 -16.80 21.05 6.27
CA LYS A 48 -17.13 21.56 7.60
C LYS A 48 -15.91 21.56 8.52
N ALA A 49 -15.17 20.45 8.57
CA ALA A 49 -13.99 20.31 9.42
C ALA A 49 -12.91 21.36 9.12
N GLU A 50 -12.74 21.76 7.85
CA GLU A 50 -11.78 22.82 7.48
C GLU A 50 -12.13 24.22 8.00
N LEU A 51 -13.41 24.47 8.32
CA LEU A 51 -13.89 25.75 8.84
C LEU A 51 -13.76 25.85 10.36
N ILE A 52 -13.52 24.73 11.04
CA ILE A 52 -13.38 24.66 12.50
C ILE A 52 -11.92 24.99 12.85
N GLU A 53 -11.72 25.83 13.87
CA GLU A 53 -10.39 26.11 14.41
C GLU A 53 -9.74 24.81 14.90
N SER A 54 -8.54 24.49 14.40
CA SER A 54 -7.84 23.22 14.66
C SER A 54 -8.50 21.97 14.08
N GLY A 55 -9.45 22.12 13.14
CA GLY A 55 -10.13 21.01 12.47
C GLY A 55 -9.34 20.37 11.32
N GLU A 56 -8.13 20.86 10.99
CA GLU A 56 -7.32 20.34 9.90
C GLU A 56 -7.00 18.83 9.98
N PRO A 57 -6.69 18.25 11.15
CA PRO A 57 -6.44 16.80 11.25
C PRO A 57 -7.66 15.96 10.88
N LEU A 58 -8.85 16.37 11.35
CA LEU A 58 -10.11 15.71 11.00
C LEU A 58 -10.38 15.82 9.50
N SER A 59 -10.32 17.05 8.95
CA SER A 59 -10.51 17.26 7.51
C SER A 59 -9.54 16.42 6.68
N ALA A 60 -8.27 16.36 7.08
CA ALA A 60 -7.28 15.57 6.36
C ALA A 60 -7.61 14.07 6.38
N ALA A 61 -8.08 13.53 7.50
CA ALA A 61 -8.46 12.13 7.62
C ALA A 61 -9.70 11.80 6.78
N VAL A 62 -10.73 12.65 6.84
CA VAL A 62 -11.95 12.45 6.04
C VAL A 62 -11.63 12.57 4.55
N ALA A 63 -10.87 13.58 4.13
CA ALA A 63 -10.44 13.74 2.74
C ALA A 63 -9.63 12.54 2.24
N HIS A 64 -8.74 11.98 3.06
CA HIS A 64 -8.00 10.77 2.71
C HIS A 64 -8.94 9.59 2.45
N HIS A 65 -9.94 9.40 3.31
CA HIS A 65 -10.91 8.34 3.14
C HIS A 65 -11.79 8.54 1.90
N VAL A 66 -12.25 9.75 1.65
CA VAL A 66 -12.98 10.10 0.41
C VAL A 66 -12.13 9.79 -0.83
N ALA A 67 -10.84 10.10 -0.80
CA ALA A 67 -9.93 9.76 -1.89
C ALA A 67 -9.83 8.23 -2.12
N LEU A 68 -9.78 7.43 -1.05
CA LEU A 68 -9.80 5.96 -1.17
C LEU A 68 -11.12 5.45 -1.79
N LEU A 69 -12.26 6.03 -1.42
CA LEU A 69 -13.57 5.67 -2.00
C LEU A 69 -13.64 6.03 -3.49
N HIS A 70 -13.18 7.21 -3.88
CA HIS A 70 -13.07 7.59 -5.29
C HIS A 70 -12.13 6.67 -6.06
N MET A 71 -10.97 6.31 -5.48
CA MET A 71 -10.04 5.36 -6.09
C MET A 71 -10.67 3.98 -6.30
N ALA A 72 -11.44 3.50 -5.32
CA ALA A 72 -12.18 2.23 -5.43
C ALA A 72 -13.26 2.27 -6.52
N ASN A 73 -13.84 3.44 -6.78
CA ASN A 73 -14.78 3.69 -7.86
C ASN A 73 -14.11 4.04 -9.20
N GLU A 74 -12.78 3.93 -9.30
CA GLU A 74 -11.97 4.31 -10.47
C GLU A 74 -12.10 5.78 -10.90
N ALA A 75 -12.61 6.63 -10.01
CA ALA A 75 -12.70 8.08 -10.17
C ALA A 75 -11.36 8.73 -9.78
N TYR A 76 -10.34 8.51 -10.61
CA TYR A 76 -8.95 8.82 -10.27
C TYR A 76 -8.65 10.33 -10.15
N GLU A 77 -9.34 11.18 -10.91
CA GLU A 77 -9.15 12.64 -10.84
C GLU A 77 -9.65 13.20 -9.50
N GLU A 78 -10.86 12.79 -9.08
CA GLU A 78 -11.43 13.16 -7.79
C GLU A 78 -10.60 12.58 -6.64
N ALA A 79 -10.17 11.31 -6.76
CA ALA A 79 -9.29 10.69 -5.77
C ALA A 79 -7.98 11.49 -5.59
N GLN A 80 -7.37 11.92 -6.70
CA GLN A 80 -6.15 12.73 -6.66
C GLN A 80 -6.40 14.11 -6.03
N MET A 81 -7.55 14.73 -6.30
CA MET A 81 -7.93 16.00 -5.69
C MET A 81 -8.01 15.90 -4.16
N PHE A 82 -8.75 14.91 -3.65
CA PHE A 82 -8.92 14.71 -2.21
C PHE A 82 -7.62 14.23 -1.54
N ALA A 83 -6.85 13.35 -2.16
CA ALA A 83 -5.55 12.89 -1.64
C ALA A 83 -4.55 14.05 -1.53
N SER A 84 -4.48 14.91 -2.55
CA SER A 84 -3.61 16.10 -2.54
C SER A 84 -4.06 17.11 -1.48
N ARG A 85 -5.37 17.28 -1.29
CA ARG A 85 -5.93 18.14 -0.24
C ARG A 85 -5.56 17.64 1.15
N SER A 86 -5.73 16.34 1.39
CA SER A 86 -5.35 15.67 2.64
C SER A 86 -3.86 15.84 2.94
N LEU A 87 -2.99 15.55 1.96
CA LEU A 87 -1.54 15.69 2.12
C LEU A 87 -1.15 17.12 2.51
N ARG A 88 -1.71 18.14 1.85
CA ARG A 88 -1.44 19.56 2.16
C ARG A 88 -1.81 19.93 3.59
N LEU A 89 -2.92 19.39 4.11
CA LEU A 89 -3.34 19.65 5.50
C LEU A 89 -2.42 18.95 6.50
N ARG A 90 -1.95 17.75 6.19
CA ARG A 90 -1.00 16.99 7.02
C ARG A 90 0.38 17.66 7.05
N GLU A 91 0.82 18.21 5.92
CA GLU A 91 2.01 19.07 5.85
C GLU A 91 1.87 20.33 6.72
N LYS A 92 0.72 21.02 6.64
CA LYS A 92 0.45 22.22 7.45
C LYS A 92 0.50 21.92 8.96
N THR A 93 0.03 20.75 9.37
CA THR A 93 -0.03 20.32 10.77
C THR A 93 1.20 19.55 11.23
N ASN A 94 2.17 19.29 10.34
CA ASN A 94 3.35 18.46 10.58
C ASN A 94 3.00 17.03 11.05
N ASP A 95 1.90 16.47 10.53
CA ASP A 95 1.52 15.07 10.75
C ASP A 95 2.36 14.14 9.86
N GLU A 96 3.54 13.75 10.35
CA GLU A 96 4.52 12.97 9.59
C GLU A 96 3.99 11.59 9.16
N HIS A 97 3.35 10.85 10.08
CA HIS A 97 2.71 9.58 9.74
C HIS A 97 1.60 9.78 8.72
N GLY A 98 0.81 10.85 8.88
CA GLY A 98 -0.20 11.19 7.92
C GLY A 98 0.37 11.48 6.53
N ILE A 99 1.49 12.20 6.45
CA ILE A 99 2.17 12.52 5.18
C ILE A 99 2.59 11.22 4.49
N VAL A 100 3.13 10.23 5.21
CA VAL A 100 3.46 8.91 4.66
C VAL A 100 2.24 8.28 3.98
N TYR A 101 1.09 8.21 4.66
CA TYR A 101 -0.12 7.65 4.07
C TYR A 101 -0.63 8.44 2.85
N GLY A 102 -0.56 9.77 2.90
CA GLY A 102 -0.93 10.62 1.77
C GLY A 102 -0.05 10.40 0.54
N LEU A 103 1.26 10.23 0.75
CA LEU A 103 2.21 9.91 -0.32
C LEU A 103 1.96 8.53 -0.91
N ALA A 104 1.72 7.51 -0.07
CA ALA A 104 1.38 6.16 -0.53
C ALA A 104 0.12 6.15 -1.41
N LEU A 105 -0.91 6.92 -1.03
CA LEU A 105 -2.15 7.01 -1.82
C LEU A 105 -1.91 7.71 -3.17
N LEU A 106 -1.17 8.83 -3.19
CA LEU A 106 -0.85 9.52 -4.44
C LEU A 106 0.04 8.67 -5.35
N GLU A 107 0.97 7.91 -4.78
CA GLU A 107 1.77 6.93 -5.51
C GLU A 107 0.88 5.84 -6.14
N ALA A 108 -0.03 5.24 -5.38
CA ALA A 108 -0.96 4.24 -5.88
C ALA A 108 -1.85 4.79 -7.00
N LEU A 109 -2.36 6.00 -6.86
CA LEU A 109 -3.15 6.70 -7.88
C LEU A 109 -2.34 6.96 -9.15
N ALA A 110 -1.08 7.36 -9.03
CA ALA A 110 -0.19 7.54 -10.18
C ALA A 110 0.06 6.21 -10.90
N LYS A 111 0.31 5.11 -10.15
CA LYS A 111 0.45 3.75 -10.72
C LYS A 111 -0.81 3.31 -11.47
N LYS A 112 -2.01 3.54 -10.91
CA LYS A 112 -3.29 3.21 -11.56
C LYS A 112 -3.53 3.98 -12.86
N GLN A 113 -2.98 5.18 -12.97
CA GLN A 113 -3.03 6.02 -14.17
C GLN A 113 -1.82 5.80 -15.11
N HIS A 114 -0.99 4.78 -14.85
CA HIS A 114 0.24 4.49 -15.61
C HIS A 114 1.29 5.62 -15.59
N GLN A 115 1.21 6.52 -14.62
CA GLN A 115 2.12 7.65 -14.42
C GLN A 115 3.29 7.24 -13.51
N HIS A 116 4.06 6.23 -13.92
CA HIS A 116 5.10 5.63 -13.07
C HIS A 116 6.22 6.61 -12.68
N GLU A 117 6.55 7.59 -13.53
CA GLU A 117 7.52 8.64 -13.16
C GLU A 117 7.03 9.50 -11.99
N ILE A 118 5.72 9.82 -11.93
CA ILE A 118 5.12 10.56 -10.82
C ILE A 118 5.05 9.68 -9.57
N ALA A 119 4.73 8.40 -9.73
CA ALA A 119 4.76 7.44 -8.63
C ALA A 119 6.15 7.39 -7.96
N LEU A 120 7.23 7.36 -8.74
CA LEU A 120 8.60 7.38 -8.21
C LEU A 120 8.92 8.63 -7.38
N VAL A 121 8.38 9.80 -7.75
CA VAL A 121 8.55 11.04 -6.97
C VAL A 121 7.89 10.91 -5.60
N HIS A 122 6.66 10.40 -5.55
CA HIS A 122 5.95 10.18 -4.29
C HIS A 122 6.62 9.09 -3.43
N ALA A 123 7.03 7.98 -4.04
CA ALA A 123 7.73 6.88 -3.39
C ALA A 123 9.04 7.35 -2.76
N SER A 124 9.86 8.12 -3.50
CA SER A 124 11.15 8.62 -3.00
C SER A 124 10.95 9.48 -1.75
N ARG A 125 9.98 10.41 -1.78
CA ARG A 125 9.66 11.24 -0.62
C ARG A 125 9.10 10.43 0.55
N ARG A 126 8.30 9.39 0.27
CA ARG A 126 7.76 8.48 1.29
C ARG A 126 8.91 7.74 1.99
N ILE A 127 9.86 7.18 1.24
CA ILE A 127 11.03 6.46 1.79
C ILE A 127 11.88 7.38 2.66
N GLU A 128 12.21 8.60 2.21
CA GLU A 128 13.00 9.56 2.99
C GLU A 128 12.35 9.86 4.35
N LEU A 129 11.02 10.04 4.36
CA LEU A 129 10.28 10.30 5.60
C LEU A 129 10.25 9.07 6.51
N LEU A 130 10.03 7.88 5.95
CA LEU A 130 10.04 6.63 6.72
C LEU A 130 11.41 6.35 7.35
N MET A 131 12.51 6.64 6.64
CA MET A 131 13.87 6.58 7.20
C MET A 131 14.04 7.54 8.38
N LYS A 132 13.51 8.77 8.28
CA LYS A 132 13.52 9.74 9.39
C LYS A 132 12.74 9.21 10.60
N LEU A 133 11.60 8.58 10.36
CA LEU A 133 10.74 7.98 11.38
C LEU A 133 11.30 6.66 11.94
N LYS A 134 12.32 6.07 11.29
CA LYS A 134 12.84 4.73 11.58
C LYS A 134 11.77 3.65 11.51
N ASP A 135 10.84 3.82 10.59
CA ASP A 135 9.78 2.85 10.30
C ASP A 135 10.31 1.86 9.26
N GLU A 136 10.80 0.71 9.73
CA GLU A 136 11.41 -0.32 8.89
C GLU A 136 10.37 -1.07 8.04
N GLU A 137 9.16 -1.29 8.57
CA GLU A 137 8.05 -1.94 7.86
C GLU A 137 7.59 -1.05 6.70
N GLY A 138 7.36 0.25 6.96
CA GLY A 138 7.00 1.18 5.90
C GLY A 138 8.11 1.35 4.86
N GLN A 139 9.39 1.34 5.26
CA GLN A 139 10.52 1.38 4.32
C GLN A 139 10.51 0.16 3.39
N MET A 140 10.34 -1.04 3.95
CA MET A 140 10.24 -2.30 3.22
C MET A 140 9.14 -2.22 2.14
N GLU A 141 7.93 -1.80 2.53
CA GLU A 141 6.80 -1.66 1.59
C GLU A 141 7.08 -0.63 0.50
N ALA A 142 7.53 0.56 0.88
CA ALA A 142 7.77 1.66 -0.06
C ALA A 142 8.89 1.32 -1.06
N MET A 143 9.92 0.58 -0.64
CA MET A 143 10.98 0.09 -1.54
C MET A 143 10.43 -0.91 -2.56
N ALA A 144 9.57 -1.85 -2.16
CA ALA A 144 8.93 -2.77 -3.09
C ALA A 144 8.01 -2.04 -4.08
N ASP A 145 7.22 -1.08 -3.60
CA ASP A 145 6.33 -0.27 -4.44
C ASP A 145 7.10 0.56 -5.49
N MET A 146 8.22 1.15 -5.07
CA MET A 146 9.14 1.87 -5.96
C MET A 146 9.81 0.93 -6.96
N GLY A 147 10.23 -0.27 -6.51
CA GLY A 147 10.81 -1.31 -7.34
C GLY A 147 9.86 -1.75 -8.46
N HIS A 148 8.57 -1.89 -8.16
CA HIS A 148 7.55 -2.18 -9.16
C HIS A 148 7.44 -1.09 -10.24
N SER A 149 7.47 0.18 -9.83
CA SER A 149 7.42 1.31 -10.76
C SER A 149 8.67 1.35 -11.64
N GLN A 150 9.85 1.07 -11.08
CA GLN A 150 11.10 0.98 -11.86
C GLN A 150 11.08 -0.17 -12.86
N ALA A 151 10.62 -1.36 -12.46
CA ALA A 151 10.49 -2.50 -13.36
C ALA A 151 9.54 -2.20 -14.52
N THR A 152 8.42 -1.52 -14.25
CA THR A 152 7.46 -1.12 -15.28
C THR A 152 8.04 -0.14 -16.29
N LEU A 153 8.97 0.72 -15.85
CA LEU A 153 9.72 1.63 -16.72
C LEU A 153 10.93 0.96 -17.43
N GLY A 154 11.13 -0.35 -17.24
CA GLY A 154 12.25 -1.10 -17.82
C GLY A 154 13.60 -0.85 -17.12
N GLN A 155 13.60 -0.20 -15.95
CA GLN A 155 14.80 0.05 -15.16
C GLN A 155 15.08 -1.13 -14.23
N PHE A 156 15.35 -2.29 -14.83
CA PHE A 156 15.43 -3.58 -14.11
C PHE A 156 16.53 -3.62 -13.05
N ASP A 157 17.70 -3.03 -13.29
CA ASP A 157 18.77 -3.00 -12.28
C ASP A 157 18.35 -2.21 -11.03
N ALA A 158 17.77 -1.02 -11.22
CA ALA A 158 17.25 -0.22 -10.11
C ALA A 158 16.11 -0.93 -9.37
N ALA A 159 15.25 -1.63 -10.11
CA ALA A 159 14.17 -2.43 -9.52
C ALA A 159 14.70 -3.60 -8.68
N LYS A 160 15.72 -4.33 -9.18
CA LYS A 160 16.39 -5.42 -8.45
C LYS A 160 17.02 -4.90 -7.15
N ASP A 161 17.71 -3.76 -7.20
CA ASP A 161 18.31 -3.13 -6.01
C ASP A 161 17.25 -2.76 -4.96
N LEU A 162 16.11 -2.23 -5.39
CA LEU A 162 15.00 -1.85 -4.50
C LEU A 162 14.31 -3.08 -3.89
N TYR A 163 14.01 -4.09 -4.70
CA TYR A 163 13.44 -5.34 -4.18
C TYR A 163 14.43 -6.08 -3.28
N GLY A 164 15.73 -6.03 -3.56
CA GLY A 164 16.76 -6.59 -2.69
C GLY A 164 16.76 -5.93 -1.30
N GLN A 165 16.76 -4.60 -1.24
CA GLN A 165 16.68 -3.86 0.03
C GLN A 165 15.37 -4.14 0.79
N SER A 166 14.24 -4.20 0.06
CA SER A 166 12.96 -4.60 0.65
C SER A 166 13.01 -6.02 1.22
N LEU A 167 13.61 -6.97 0.48
CA LEU A 167 13.77 -8.35 0.94
C LEU A 167 14.65 -8.46 2.18
N ASP A 168 15.76 -7.71 2.24
CA ASP A 168 16.65 -7.70 3.40
C ASP A 168 15.92 -7.22 4.67
N LEU A 169 15.11 -6.17 4.55
CA LEU A 169 14.25 -5.69 5.65
C LEU A 169 13.19 -6.73 6.02
N ALA A 170 12.50 -7.31 5.03
CA ALA A 170 11.48 -8.32 5.27
C ALA A 170 12.03 -9.57 5.95
N LEU A 171 13.27 -9.96 5.65
CA LEU A 171 13.97 -11.05 6.34
C LEU A 171 14.32 -10.67 7.78
N ALA A 172 14.81 -9.45 8.01
CA ALA A 172 15.15 -8.97 9.35
C ALA A 172 13.92 -8.84 10.26
N LEU A 173 12.77 -8.48 9.69
CA LEU A 173 11.48 -8.35 10.38
C LEU A 173 10.72 -9.68 10.51
N GLU A 174 11.21 -10.76 9.90
CA GLU A 174 10.48 -12.04 9.75
C GLU A 174 9.11 -11.86 9.06
N ASP A 175 8.96 -10.85 8.21
CA ASP A 175 7.73 -10.56 7.47
C ASP A 175 7.63 -11.43 6.21
N LEU A 176 6.77 -12.45 6.28
CA LEU A 176 6.53 -13.37 5.18
C LEU A 176 5.80 -12.72 3.99
N SER A 177 4.97 -11.71 4.24
CA SER A 177 4.27 -10.98 3.17
C SER A 177 5.25 -10.09 2.40
N GLY A 178 6.12 -9.37 3.12
CA GLY A 178 7.22 -8.60 2.53
C GLY A 178 8.18 -9.47 1.72
N GLN A 179 8.57 -10.63 2.27
CA GLN A 179 9.41 -11.59 1.57
C GLN A 179 8.76 -12.11 0.28
N LEU A 180 7.45 -12.41 0.33
CA LEU A 180 6.69 -12.81 -0.86
C LEU A 180 6.71 -11.72 -1.92
N VAL A 181 6.39 -10.47 -1.57
CA VAL A 181 6.30 -9.36 -2.52
C VAL A 181 7.67 -9.10 -3.18
N ALA A 182 8.74 -9.00 -2.39
CA ALA A 182 10.06 -8.71 -2.91
C ALA A 182 10.59 -9.86 -3.79
N ARG A 183 10.44 -11.12 -3.35
CA ARG A 183 10.86 -12.30 -4.15
C ARG A 183 10.04 -12.45 -5.42
N TRP A 184 8.75 -12.12 -5.38
CA TRP A 184 7.90 -12.11 -6.57
C TRP A 184 8.40 -11.08 -7.59
N GLY A 185 8.71 -9.86 -7.15
CA GLY A 185 9.27 -8.83 -8.02
C GLY A 185 10.61 -9.21 -8.64
N LEU A 186 11.51 -9.83 -7.86
CA LEU A 186 12.78 -10.36 -8.37
C LEU A 186 12.57 -11.50 -9.38
N ALA A 187 11.61 -12.39 -9.15
CA ALA A 187 11.27 -13.46 -10.09
C ALA A 187 10.66 -12.92 -11.39
N ASP A 188 9.79 -11.89 -11.32
CA ASP A 188 9.26 -11.21 -12.51
C ASP A 188 10.38 -10.65 -13.38
N ILE A 189 11.36 -9.97 -12.78
CA ILE A 189 12.48 -9.39 -13.52
C ILE A 189 13.35 -10.50 -14.12
N ALA A 190 13.66 -11.55 -13.35
CA ALA A 190 14.46 -12.67 -13.83
C ALA A 190 13.79 -13.40 -15.01
N GLU A 191 12.47 -13.60 -14.99
CA GLU A 191 11.73 -14.17 -16.13
C GLU A 191 11.78 -13.27 -17.37
N ILE A 192 11.68 -11.94 -17.20
CA ILE A 192 11.82 -10.98 -18.31
C ILE A 192 13.24 -11.03 -18.92
N GLU A 193 14.25 -11.23 -18.09
CA GLU A 193 15.66 -11.38 -18.50
C GLU A 193 15.98 -12.80 -19.02
N GLU A 194 14.99 -13.70 -19.09
CA GLU A 194 15.12 -15.13 -19.43
C GLU A 194 16.05 -15.93 -18.49
N ASP A 195 16.32 -15.42 -17.29
CA ASP A 195 17.01 -16.12 -16.20
C ASP A 195 16.02 -16.93 -15.35
N TYR A 196 15.51 -18.00 -15.95
CA TYR A 196 14.54 -18.89 -15.31
C TYR A 196 15.12 -19.64 -14.09
N GLU A 197 16.44 -19.78 -13.99
CA GLU A 197 17.10 -20.37 -12.82
C GLU A 197 16.95 -19.46 -11.61
N THR A 198 17.27 -18.17 -11.76
CA THR A 198 17.09 -17.18 -10.69
C THR A 198 15.61 -17.02 -10.33
N ALA A 199 14.71 -16.98 -11.31
CA ALA A 199 13.26 -16.91 -11.03
C ALA A 199 12.79 -18.11 -10.19
N MET A 200 13.20 -19.33 -10.56
CA MET A 200 12.87 -20.54 -9.81
C MET A 200 13.42 -20.50 -8.38
N LEU A 201 14.64 -20.00 -8.20
CA LEU A 201 15.27 -19.87 -6.88
C LEU A 201 14.46 -18.94 -5.98
N GLN A 202 14.10 -17.75 -6.47
CA GLN A 202 13.34 -16.77 -5.68
C GLN A 202 11.98 -17.31 -5.23
N LEU A 203 11.26 -17.98 -6.13
CA LEU A 203 9.96 -18.57 -5.80
C LEU A 203 10.08 -19.76 -4.85
N SER A 204 11.11 -20.58 -5.01
CA SER A 204 11.38 -21.73 -4.13
C SER A 204 11.73 -21.28 -2.72
N ASP A 205 12.57 -20.25 -2.58
CA ASP A 205 12.89 -19.66 -1.27
C ASP A 205 11.64 -19.10 -0.58
N CYS A 206 10.78 -18.40 -1.33
CA CYS A 206 9.50 -17.94 -0.80
C CYS A 206 8.64 -19.10 -0.31
N LEU A 207 8.55 -20.19 -1.09
CA LEU A 207 7.82 -21.39 -0.70
C LEU A 207 8.39 -22.00 0.59
N HIS A 208 9.72 -22.10 0.70
CA HIS A 208 10.39 -22.62 1.90
C HIS A 208 10.14 -21.74 3.13
N ALA A 209 10.15 -20.42 2.99
CA ALA A 209 9.89 -19.49 4.10
C ALA A 209 8.51 -19.76 4.73
N PHE A 210 7.46 -19.89 3.90
CA PHE A 210 6.11 -20.22 4.38
C PHE A 210 6.03 -21.60 5.04
N ILE A 211 6.67 -22.63 4.46
CA ILE A 211 6.69 -23.98 5.04
C ILE A 211 7.39 -23.98 6.40
N ASN A 212 8.53 -23.31 6.52
CA ASN A 212 9.28 -23.22 7.77
C ASN A 212 8.48 -22.49 8.87
N ALA A 213 7.65 -21.52 8.50
CA ALA A 213 6.71 -20.86 9.39
C ALA A 213 5.46 -21.69 9.72
N GLY A 214 5.29 -22.88 9.12
CA GLY A 214 4.10 -23.72 9.29
C GLY A 214 2.84 -23.16 8.62
N LEU A 215 3.00 -22.21 7.69
CA LEU A 215 1.91 -21.57 6.97
C LEU A 215 1.69 -22.19 5.59
N PRO A 216 0.45 -22.16 5.07
CA PRO A 216 0.19 -22.61 3.71
C PRO A 216 0.89 -21.68 2.71
N THR A 217 1.70 -22.26 1.82
CA THR A 217 2.28 -21.50 0.71
C THR A 217 1.18 -20.90 -0.18
N PRO A 218 1.30 -19.64 -0.61
CA PRO A 218 0.40 -19.04 -1.59
C PRO A 218 0.27 -19.90 -2.85
N ILE A 219 -0.97 -20.09 -3.31
CA ILE A 219 -1.27 -20.92 -4.49
C ILE A 219 -0.53 -20.41 -5.73
N ALA A 220 -0.47 -19.10 -5.92
CA ALA A 220 0.17 -18.46 -7.06
C ALA A 220 1.67 -18.81 -7.16
N VAL A 221 2.38 -18.87 -6.03
CA VAL A 221 3.81 -19.25 -5.99
C VAL A 221 3.98 -20.70 -6.48
N ARG A 222 3.16 -21.63 -5.99
CA ARG A 222 3.20 -23.04 -6.42
C ARG A 222 2.92 -23.19 -7.92
N GLN A 223 1.88 -22.52 -8.43
CA GLN A 223 1.52 -22.56 -9.84
C GLN A 223 2.65 -22.02 -10.73
N ARG A 224 3.32 -20.96 -10.29
CA ARG A 224 4.42 -20.35 -11.04
C ARG A 224 5.66 -21.24 -11.08
N ILE A 225 5.99 -21.90 -9.97
CA ILE A 225 7.06 -22.93 -9.91
C ILE A 225 6.74 -24.10 -10.86
N GLU A 226 5.50 -24.60 -10.85
CA GLU A 226 5.06 -25.67 -11.75
C GLU A 226 5.20 -25.26 -13.22
N ALA A 227 4.80 -24.04 -13.56
CA ALA A 227 4.92 -23.50 -14.91
C ALA A 227 6.38 -23.46 -15.38
N LEU A 228 7.29 -22.90 -14.57
CA LEU A 228 8.72 -22.83 -14.89
C LEU A 228 9.36 -24.22 -15.05
N THR A 229 8.96 -25.19 -14.21
CA THR A 229 9.45 -26.57 -14.28
C THR A 229 9.01 -27.25 -15.58
N SER A 230 7.76 -27.05 -15.99
CA SER A 230 7.25 -27.61 -17.26
C SER A 230 7.91 -26.98 -18.49
N PHE A 231 8.26 -25.69 -18.42
CA PHE A 231 8.94 -24.98 -19.48
C PHE A 231 10.36 -25.53 -19.73
N ASN A 232 11.15 -25.73 -18.66
CA ASN A 232 12.49 -26.30 -18.76
C ASN A 232 12.50 -27.72 -19.34
N ASN A 233 11.56 -28.56 -18.91
CA ASN A 233 11.44 -29.93 -19.44
C ASN A 233 11.13 -29.97 -20.94
N THR A 234 10.33 -29.03 -21.45
CA THR A 234 10.01 -28.98 -22.89
C THR A 234 11.14 -28.41 -23.74
N THR A 235 11.93 -27.46 -23.22
CA THR A 235 13.11 -26.93 -23.93
C THR A 235 14.25 -27.93 -24.01
N ASP A 236 14.51 -28.68 -22.94
CA ASP A 236 15.54 -29.75 -22.96
C ASP A 236 15.17 -30.90 -23.92
N SER A 237 13.88 -31.25 -24.01
CA SER A 237 13.42 -32.26 -24.97
C SER A 237 13.63 -31.86 -26.44
N ARG A 238 13.59 -30.56 -26.76
CA ARG A 238 13.83 -30.04 -28.13
C ARG A 238 15.31 -29.84 -28.46
N LYS A 239 16.17 -29.63 -27.47
CA LYS A 239 17.63 -29.54 -27.67
C LYS A 239 18.27 -30.92 -27.87
N ASN A 240 17.63 -31.98 -27.37
CA ASN A 240 18.11 -33.37 -27.45
C ASN A 240 17.50 -34.20 -28.61
N SER A 241 16.77 -33.57 -29.53
CA SER A 241 16.13 -34.18 -30.72
C SER A 241 16.69 -33.60 -32.01
#